data_AF-A0A0F0HWB5-F1
#
_entry.id   AF-A0A0F0HWB5-F1
#
_cell.length_a   1.000
_cell.length_b   1.000
_cell.length_c   1.000
_cell.angle_alpha   90.00
_cell.angle_beta   90.00
_cell.angle_gamma   90.00
#
_symmetry.space_group_name_H-M   'P 1'
#
loop_
_entity.id
_entity.type
_entity.pdbx_description
1 polymer ?
#
loop_
_entity_poly.entity_id
_entity_poly.type
_entity_poly.pdbx_seq_one_letter_code
_entity_poly.pdbx_strand_id
1 'polypeptide(L)'
;MTEEPPLTPAARDLADCYARLLDLVERCTRAVRDGDWVYLNDEAGELSVVSDEVSAAAAALTRDETATNPAVVLALIDRSRERNTD
;
A
#
# COMPACT_ATOMS: atom_id res chain seq x y z
N MET A 1 14.25 -26.26 -5.30
CA MET A 1 14.18 -24.89 -4.77
C MET A 1 14.19 -23.97 -5.96
N THR A 2 13.02 -23.53 -6.41
CA THR A 2 12.91 -22.48 -7.43
C THR A 2 13.28 -21.18 -6.74
N GLU A 3 14.41 -20.58 -7.13
CA GLU A 3 14.75 -19.22 -6.71
C GLU A 3 13.60 -18.31 -7.10
N GLU A 4 13.00 -17.61 -6.12
CA GLU A 4 12.00 -16.60 -6.43
C GLU A 4 12.69 -15.50 -7.26
N PRO A 5 12.11 -15.10 -8.41
CA PRO A 5 12.67 -14.04 -9.21
C PRO A 5 12.83 -12.78 -8.36
N PRO A 6 13.89 -11.99 -8.58
CA PRO A 6 14.17 -10.80 -7.79
C PRO A 6 12.98 -9.84 -7.87
N LEU A 7 12.55 -9.35 -6.70
CA LEU A 7 11.50 -8.34 -6.56
C LEU A 7 11.78 -7.12 -7.45
N THR A 8 10.89 -6.88 -8.40
CA THR A 8 10.96 -5.70 -9.27
C THR A 8 10.69 -4.43 -8.46
N PRO A 9 11.19 -3.27 -8.91
CA PRO A 9 10.87 -1.99 -8.28
C PRO A 9 9.36 -1.74 -8.20
N ALA A 10 8.63 -2.02 -9.29
CA ALA A 10 7.17 -1.82 -9.33
C ALA A 10 6.42 -2.68 -8.30
N ALA A 11 6.88 -3.91 -8.04
CA ALA A 11 6.29 -4.77 -7.02
C ALA A 11 6.48 -4.21 -5.60
N ARG A 12 7.65 -3.59 -5.33
CA ARG A 12 7.92 -2.94 -4.04
C ARG A 12 7.10 -1.67 -3.89
N ASP A 13 7.09 -0.82 -4.92
CA ASP A 13 6.32 0.42 -4.93
C ASP A 13 4.84 0.13 -4.71
N LEU A 14 4.30 -0.92 -5.36
CA LEU A 14 2.93 -1.36 -5.13
C LEU A 14 2.70 -1.77 -3.67
N ALA A 15 3.57 -2.60 -3.11
CA ALA A 15 3.43 -3.06 -1.73
C ALA A 15 3.46 -1.88 -0.73
N ASP A 16 4.39 -0.94 -0.91
CA ASP A 16 4.54 0.21 -0.02
C ASP A 16 3.35 1.18 -0.12
N CYS A 17 2.87 1.46 -1.35
CA CYS A 17 1.67 2.29 -1.55
C CYS A 17 0.44 1.62 -0.93
N TYR A 18 0.28 0.31 -1.11
CA TYR A 18 -0.86 -0.44 -0.55
C TYR A 18 -0.83 -0.48 0.98
N ALA A 19 0.36 -0.64 1.58
CA ALA A 19 0.52 -0.55 3.03
C ALA A 19 0.09 0.82 3.57
N ARG A 20 0.55 1.91 2.93
CA ARG A 20 0.12 3.29 3.26
C ARG A 20 -1.39 3.47 3.15
N LEU A 21 -2.00 2.92 2.10
CA LEU A 21 -3.45 2.99 1.88
C LEU A 21 -4.22 2.36 3.05
N LEU A 22 -3.81 1.17 3.49
CA LEU A 22 -4.47 0.46 4.59
C LEU A 22 -4.35 1.23 5.91
N ASP A 23 -3.18 1.81 6.19
CA ASP A 23 -2.97 2.61 7.40
C ASP A 23 -3.84 3.88 7.39
N LEU A 24 -4.01 4.54 6.23
CA LEU A 24 -4.92 5.69 6.09
C LEU A 24 -6.39 5.30 6.29
N VAL A 25 -6.83 4.16 5.76
CA VAL A 25 -8.19 3.64 5.98
C VAL A 25 -8.46 3.40 7.47
N GLU A 26 -7.48 2.88 8.20
CA GLU A 26 -7.59 2.68 9.65
C GLU A 26 -7.67 4.01 10.42
N ARG A 27 -6.88 5.02 10.04
CA ARG A 27 -6.94 6.37 10.61
C ARG A 27 -8.29 7.05 10.35
N CYS A 28 -8.78 7.00 9.10
CA CYS A 28 -10.11 7.50 8.75
C CYS A 28 -11.20 6.81 9.58
N THR A 29 -11.11 5.48 9.74
CA THR A 29 -12.06 4.71 10.55
C THR A 29 -12.03 5.15 12.02
N ARG A 30 -10.85 5.42 12.58
CA ARG A 30 -10.70 5.95 13.94
C ARG A 30 -11.28 7.35 14.06
N ALA A 31 -10.98 8.25 13.11
CA ALA A 31 -11.52 9.61 13.08
C ALA A 31 -13.06 9.62 13.06
N VAL A 32 -13.69 8.75 12.26
CA VAL A 32 -15.15 8.58 12.24
C VAL A 32 -15.70 8.12 13.58
N ARG A 33 -15.02 7.16 14.25
CA ARG A 33 -15.44 6.65 15.56
C ARG A 33 -15.36 7.73 16.65
N ASP A 34 -14.33 8.56 16.58
CA ASP A 34 -14.06 9.60 17.58
C ASP A 34 -14.81 10.91 17.28
N GLY A 35 -15.42 11.03 16.08
CA GLY A 35 -16.13 12.22 15.63
C GLY A 35 -15.20 13.37 15.22
N ASP A 36 -13.94 13.08 14.90
CA ASP A 36 -12.94 14.06 14.48
C ASP A 36 -13.02 14.33 12.98
N TRP A 37 -13.94 15.22 12.60
CA TRP A 37 -14.24 15.51 11.19
C TRP A 37 -13.13 16.29 10.47
N VAL A 38 -12.34 17.08 11.21
CA VAL A 38 -11.22 17.83 10.62
C VAL A 38 -10.11 16.86 10.27
N TYR A 39 -9.72 16.00 11.20
CA TYR A 39 -8.72 14.98 10.95
C TYR A 39 -9.16 14.00 9.86
N LEU A 40 -10.45 13.61 9.86
CA LEU A 40 -11.01 12.79 8.79
C LEU A 40 -10.87 13.45 7.41
N ASN A 41 -11.15 14.75 7.30
CA ASN A 41 -11.05 15.46 6.03
C ASN A 41 -9.60 15.44 5.49
N ASP A 42 -8.63 15.66 6.36
CA ASP A 42 -7.21 15.66 5.99
C ASP A 42 -6.74 14.26 5.54
N GLU A 43 -7.05 13.24 6.34
CA GLU A 43 -6.68 11.84 6.03
C GLU A 43 -7.43 11.32 4.79
N ALA A 44 -8.67 11.75 4.54
CA ALA A 44 -9.41 11.39 3.34
C ALA A 44 -8.82 12.03 2.06
N GLY A 45 -8.28 13.26 2.18
CA GLY A 45 -7.54 13.91 1.10
C GLY A 45 -6.29 13.11 0.72
N GLU A 46 -5.49 12.74 1.73
CA GLU A 46 -4.30 11.90 1.54
C GLU A 46 -4.67 10.50 1.00
N LEU A 47 -5.76 9.90 1.48
CA LEU A 47 -6.26 8.61 1.00
C LEU A 47 -6.57 8.63 -0.50
N SER A 48 -7.14 9.73 -1.01
CA SER A 48 -7.39 9.89 -2.44
C SER A 48 -6.08 9.88 -3.24
N VAL A 49 -5.06 10.61 -2.78
CA VAL A 49 -3.75 10.67 -3.44
C VAL A 49 -3.09 9.29 -3.46
N VAL A 50 -3.05 8.61 -2.31
CA VAL A 50 -2.44 7.27 -2.22
C VAL A 50 -3.20 6.24 -3.06
N SER A 51 -4.52 6.39 -3.20
CA SER A 51 -5.30 5.52 -4.10
C SER A 51 -4.86 5.65 -5.56
N ASP A 52 -4.57 6.86 -6.01
CA ASP A 52 -4.01 7.11 -7.34
C ASP A 52 -2.59 6.54 -7.47
N GLU A 53 -1.76 6.66 -6.43
CA GLU A 53 -0.41 6.06 -6.39
C GLU A 53 -0.46 4.53 -6.50
N VAL A 54 -1.38 3.87 -5.77
CA VAL A 54 -1.60 2.41 -5.87
C VAL A 54 -2.00 2.01 -7.29
N SER A 55 -2.91 2.75 -7.91
CA SER A 55 -3.33 2.51 -9.29
C SER A 55 -2.16 2.63 -10.27
N ALA A 56 -1.33 3.67 -10.11
CA ALA A 56 -0.15 3.88 -10.93
C ALA A 56 0.90 2.76 -10.75
N ALA A 57 1.16 2.34 -9.51
CA ALA A 57 2.10 1.27 -9.20
C ALA A 57 1.62 -0.09 -9.74
N ALA A 58 0.32 -0.39 -9.61
CA ALA A 58 -0.27 -1.59 -10.20
C ALA A 58 -0.16 -1.58 -11.73
N ALA A 59 -0.42 -0.43 -12.37
CA ALA A 59 -0.26 -0.28 -13.81
C ALA A 59 1.21 -0.46 -14.24
N ALA A 60 2.17 0.03 -13.45
CA ALA A 60 3.59 -0.20 -13.71
C ALA A 60 3.96 -1.69 -13.63
N LEU A 61 3.46 -2.41 -12.62
CA LEU A 61 3.69 -3.84 -12.43
C LEU A 61 3.20 -4.68 -13.63
N THR A 62 2.14 -4.26 -14.32
CA THR A 62 1.67 -4.96 -15.54
C THR A 62 2.64 -4.87 -16.73
N ARG A 63 3.62 -3.97 -16.67
CA ARG A 63 4.64 -3.77 -17.71
C ARG A 63 5.94 -4.51 -17.42
N ASP A 64 6.06 -5.14 -16.25
CA ASP A 64 7.24 -5.92 -15.92
C ASP A 64 7.31 -7.17 -16.80
N GLU A 65 8.50 -7.43 -17.36
CA GLU A 65 8.74 -8.61 -18.19
C GLU A 65 8.65 -9.93 -17.40
N THR A 66 8.85 -9.85 -16.08
CA THR A 66 8.77 -11.00 -15.17
C THR A 66 7.50 -10.94 -14.35
N ALA A 67 6.76 -12.05 -14.35
CA ALA A 67 5.58 -12.18 -13.51
C ALA A 67 5.99 -12.14 -12.02
N THR A 68 5.43 -11.18 -11.30
CA THR A 68 5.61 -11.09 -9.85
C THR A 68 4.63 -12.04 -9.15
N ASN A 69 5.15 -12.88 -8.25
CA ASN A 69 4.31 -13.74 -7.41
C ASN A 69 3.50 -12.88 -6.42
N PRO A 70 2.15 -12.94 -6.43
CA PRO A 70 1.30 -12.17 -5.52
C PRO A 70 1.62 -12.39 -4.03
N ALA A 71 2.04 -13.61 -3.65
CA ALA A 71 2.38 -13.91 -2.26
C ALA A 71 3.55 -13.07 -1.73
N VAL A 72 4.48 -12.69 -2.61
CA VAL A 72 5.62 -11.85 -2.25
C VAL A 72 5.16 -10.41 -1.99
N VAL A 73 4.25 -9.88 -2.80
CA VAL A 73 3.68 -8.53 -2.62
C VAL A 73 2.90 -8.47 -1.31
N LEU A 74 2.09 -9.48 -0.99
CA LEU A 74 1.37 -9.56 0.27
C LEU A 74 2.32 -9.58 1.48
N ALA A 75 3.36 -10.42 1.44
CA ALA A 75 4.35 -10.48 2.52
C ALA A 75 5.12 -9.16 2.71
N LEU A 76 5.32 -8.38 1.63
CA LEU A 76 5.91 -7.04 1.72
C LEU A 76 4.96 -6.03 2.36
N ILE A 77 3.67 -6.07 2.00
CA ILE A 77 2.65 -5.21 2.62
C ILE A 77 2.65 -5.45 4.13
N ASP A 78 2.56 -6.70 4.57
CA ASP A 78 2.54 -7.05 5.99
C ASP A 78 3.80 -6.52 6.72
N ARG A 79 4.99 -6.75 6.15
CA ARG A 79 6.26 -6.26 6.72
C ARG A 79 6.34 -4.73 6.79
N SER A 80 5.86 -4.03 5.77
CA SER A 80 5.87 -2.56 5.76
C SER A 80 4.94 -2.00 6.83
N ARG A 81 3.84 -2.68 7.14
CA ARG A 81 2.90 -2.27 8.21
C ARG A 81 3.43 -2.58 9.61
N GLU A 82 4.11 -3.71 9.81
CA GLU A 82 4.80 -4.03 11.07
C GLU A 82 5.85 -2.96 11.43
N ARG A 83 6.59 -2.46 10.44
CA ARG A 83 7.60 -1.39 10.65
C ARG A 83 7.02 -0.01 11.00
N ASN A 84 5.76 0.25 10.69
CA ASN A 84 5.10 1.53 10.95
C ASN A 84 4.39 1.57 12.32
N THR A 85 4.41 0.46 13.07
CA THR A 85 3.76 0.32 14.37
C THR A 85 4.70 0.33 15.57
N ASP A 86 6.03 0.38 15.34
CA ASP A 86 7.09 0.67 16.33
C ASP A 86 7.45 2.16 16.36
#